data_AF-A0A1V6IGS6-F1
#
_entry.id   AF-A0A1V6IGS6-F1
#
_cell.length_a   1.000
_cell.length_b   1.000
_cell.length_c   1.000
_cell.angle_alpha   90.00
_cell.angle_beta   90.00
_cell.angle_gamma   90.00
#
_symmetry.space_group_name_H-M   'P 1'
#
loop_
_entity.id
_entity.type
_entity.pdbx_description
1 polymer ?
#
loop_
_entity_poly.entity_id
_entity_poly.type
_entity_poly.pdbx_seq_one_letter_code
_entity_poly.pdbx_strand_id
1 'polypeptide(L)'
;MKKIYLFITILFIIFPISNAFCETIKCPIIGTSNDKLYVATGENLILDANKTQGIILGDILSIIKKDDTLSMIGEIGKCAIIKIDDTSGICNIIESKAEIGKGDFAVVKIPEYKNPQLYPLIYKLNEEIVEPFENHKRVKVYVHNIYDDKSNITALSELLRDEIINVFNQKKRLIVDTESLNKYLNYPDHYFYIGTTKSKKETVNKIRNIMQDVQIDIVVMGTYKIEDKNIKLELYLINKISGLEKKMDFLLDLNGFSNIAKQIVVPYKLIKEKEFVNYSIVYKQKDYFPSKYEQYEIIKAESNKELSFKYNFMDGKLKFNRISPGDITIKINTTTLNDIQKGDIYEKMFEKGMKRLLVSFVPTLYDNDNEIFELKRVIKKEVILDLKDEESIFLDIMLDATYEKEHIDLKITKNIYDEKFVIKPIMNEFIKKQRIDVYRD
;
A
#
# COMPACT_ATOMS: atom_id res chain seq x y z
N MET A 1 38.34 -58.54 35.68
CA MET A 1 38.95 -57.19 35.64
C MET A 1 38.96 -56.69 34.21
N LYS A 2 38.40 -55.48 33.98
CA LYS A 2 38.60 -54.53 32.85
C LYS A 2 38.28 -55.01 31.43
N LYS A 3 37.60 -54.28 30.54
CA LYS A 3 36.83 -53.02 30.55
C LYS A 3 36.07 -53.04 29.20
N ILE A 4 34.74 -53.01 29.21
CA ILE A 4 33.95 -52.77 27.99
C ILE A 4 33.79 -51.25 27.88
N TYR A 5 34.35 -50.65 26.84
CA TYR A 5 34.13 -49.24 26.52
C TYR A 5 32.81 -49.11 25.76
N LEU A 6 31.75 -48.76 26.48
CA LEU A 6 30.48 -48.31 25.91
C LEU A 6 30.65 -46.85 25.50
N PHE A 7 30.88 -46.60 24.21
CA PHE A 7 30.83 -45.26 23.63
C PHE A 7 29.36 -44.86 23.47
N ILE A 8 28.81 -44.18 24.47
CA ILE A 8 27.54 -43.46 24.33
C ILE A 8 27.87 -42.09 23.71
N THR A 9 27.71 -41.98 22.40
CA THR A 9 27.61 -40.69 21.71
C THR A 9 26.27 -40.05 22.09
N ILE A 10 26.26 -39.29 23.18
CA ILE A 10 25.18 -38.35 23.48
C ILE A 10 25.30 -37.21 22.48
N LEU A 11 24.54 -37.31 21.39
CA LEU A 11 24.27 -36.19 20.50
C LEU A 11 23.35 -35.24 21.28
N PHE A 12 23.94 -34.33 22.06
CA PHE A 12 23.22 -33.17 22.58
C PHE A 12 22.81 -32.31 21.38
N ILE A 13 21.58 -32.52 20.91
CA ILE A 13 20.87 -31.49 20.16
C ILE A 13 20.64 -30.37 21.17
N ILE A 14 21.57 -29.41 21.19
CA ILE A 14 21.40 -28.16 21.93
C ILE A 14 20.32 -27.39 21.18
N PHE A 15 19.06 -27.67 21.52
CA PHE A 15 18.03 -26.64 21.39
C PHE A 15 18.40 -25.57 22.42
N PRO A 16 18.67 -24.32 22.02
CA PRO A 16 18.78 -23.25 22.99
C PRO A 16 17.41 -23.14 23.67
N ILE A 17 17.38 -23.50 24.95
CA ILE A 17 16.27 -23.18 25.85
C ILE A 17 16.25 -21.65 25.89
N SER A 18 15.32 -21.09 25.12
CA SER A 18 15.10 -19.65 25.00
C SER A 18 14.48 -19.14 26.29
N ASN A 19 15.33 -18.61 27.17
CA ASN A 19 14.85 -17.73 28.22
C ASN A 19 14.33 -16.44 27.57
N ALA A 20 13.09 -16.10 27.89
CA ALA A 20 12.39 -14.89 27.46
C ALA A 20 12.96 -13.63 28.14
N PHE A 21 14.15 -13.23 27.73
CA PHE A 21 14.68 -11.89 27.96
C PHE A 21 14.98 -11.26 26.61
N CYS A 22 14.64 -9.98 26.47
CA CYS A 22 14.98 -9.14 25.33
C CYS A 22 16.50 -9.01 25.21
N GLU A 23 17.16 -10.03 24.67
CA GLU A 23 18.60 -10.09 24.57
C GLU A 23 19.06 -9.11 23.49
N THR A 24 19.79 -8.10 23.93
CA THR A 24 20.40 -7.12 23.05
C THR A 24 21.85 -7.53 22.85
N ILE A 25 22.22 -7.90 21.63
CA ILE A 25 23.58 -8.31 21.27
C ILE A 25 24.35 -7.09 20.77
N LYS A 26 25.54 -6.87 21.32
CA LYS A 26 26.52 -5.94 20.75
C LYS A 26 27.36 -6.70 19.72
N CYS A 27 27.15 -6.41 18.44
CA CYS A 27 27.94 -6.95 17.35
C CYS A 27 29.11 -6.02 17.05
N PRO A 28 30.37 -6.44 17.28
CA PRO A 28 31.54 -5.62 16.96
C PRO A 28 31.60 -5.24 15.48
N ILE A 29 31.98 -4.00 15.20
CA ILE A 29 32.41 -3.56 13.87
C ILE A 29 33.85 -4.06 13.69
N ILE A 30 34.04 -5.04 12.81
CA ILE A 30 35.32 -5.70 12.56
C ILE A 30 36.08 -5.08 11.37
N GLY A 31 35.39 -4.31 10.52
CA GLY A 31 35.98 -3.63 9.38
C GLY A 31 35.10 -2.53 8.80
N THR A 32 35.67 -1.77 7.87
CA THR A 32 35.03 -0.66 7.15
C THR A 32 35.33 -0.78 5.66
N SER A 33 34.60 -0.01 4.84
CA SER A 33 34.90 0.05 3.40
C SER A 33 36.30 0.60 3.16
N ASN A 34 37.11 -0.12 2.37
CA ASN A 34 38.49 0.24 2.02
C ASN A 34 39.45 0.39 3.23
N ASP A 35 39.20 -0.33 4.33
CA ASP A 35 40.04 -0.35 5.54
C ASP A 35 40.31 1.03 6.16
N LYS A 36 39.36 1.97 6.01
CA LYS A 36 39.43 3.29 6.65
C LYS A 36 39.30 3.19 8.17
N LEU A 37 40.05 4.02 8.89
CA LEU A 37 39.98 4.11 10.36
C LEU A 37 38.57 4.50 10.85
N TYR A 38 37.96 5.46 10.17
CA TYR A 38 36.60 5.96 10.45
C TYR A 38 35.82 6.16 9.16
N VAL A 39 34.52 5.96 9.24
CA VAL A 39 33.57 6.10 8.14
C VAL A 39 32.31 6.87 8.56
N ALA A 40 31.59 7.40 7.59
CA ALA A 40 30.39 8.21 7.79
C ALA A 40 29.21 7.71 6.94
N THR A 41 28.11 8.48 6.95
CA THR A 41 26.90 8.20 6.16
C THR A 41 27.20 7.87 4.70
N GLY A 42 26.60 6.80 4.18
CA GLY A 42 26.77 6.30 2.82
C GLY A 42 27.85 5.22 2.68
N GLU A 43 28.72 5.03 3.67
CA GLU A 43 29.75 4.00 3.64
C GLU A 43 29.33 2.69 4.33
N ASN A 44 30.01 1.59 4.03
CA ASN A 44 29.69 0.27 4.58
C ASN A 44 30.60 -0.14 5.75
N LEU A 45 29.99 -0.81 6.72
CA LEU A 45 30.60 -1.46 7.87
C LEU A 45 30.52 -2.97 7.71
N ILE A 46 31.55 -3.67 8.20
CA ILE A 46 31.56 -5.13 8.34
C ILE A 46 31.37 -5.43 9.82
N LEU A 47 30.31 -6.19 10.12
CA LEU A 47 29.88 -6.58 11.46
C LEU A 47 30.21 -8.04 11.70
N ASP A 48 30.65 -8.35 12.91
CA ASP A 48 30.62 -9.72 13.45
C ASP A 48 29.18 -10.05 13.86
N ALA A 49 28.37 -10.28 12.85
CA ALA A 49 26.94 -10.52 12.96
C ALA A 49 26.51 -11.55 11.91
N ASN A 50 25.61 -12.46 12.24
CA ASN A 50 25.21 -13.53 11.34
C ASN A 50 23.70 -13.85 11.43
N LYS A 51 23.22 -14.71 10.53
CA LYS A 51 21.81 -15.12 10.45
C LYS A 51 21.26 -15.75 11.73
N THR A 52 22.11 -16.39 12.54
CA THR A 52 21.65 -17.06 13.78
C THR A 52 21.17 -16.07 14.84
N GLN A 53 21.54 -14.79 14.70
CA GLN A 53 21.08 -13.71 15.58
C GLN A 53 19.74 -13.10 15.13
N GLY A 54 19.05 -13.70 14.16
CA GLY A 54 17.73 -13.25 13.67
C GLY A 54 17.77 -11.96 12.85
N ILE A 55 18.95 -11.61 12.32
CA ILE A 55 19.18 -10.43 11.49
C ILE A 55 18.77 -10.73 10.05
N ILE A 56 17.95 -9.86 9.47
CA ILE A 56 17.51 -9.96 8.07
C ILE A 56 18.02 -8.76 7.25
N LEU A 57 17.92 -8.89 5.92
CA LEU A 57 18.24 -7.79 5.00
C LEU A 57 17.40 -6.55 5.30
N GLY A 58 18.09 -5.42 5.39
CA GLY A 58 17.52 -4.11 5.71
C GLY A 58 17.10 -3.88 7.15
N ASP A 59 17.43 -4.79 8.08
CA ASP A 59 17.31 -4.46 9.51
C ASP A 59 18.10 -3.18 9.83
N ILE A 60 17.47 -2.27 10.59
CA ILE A 60 18.07 -1.00 10.99
C ILE A 60 18.67 -1.15 12.39
N LEU A 61 20.00 -1.18 12.45
CA LEU A 61 20.78 -1.32 13.66
C LEU A 61 21.24 0.04 14.19
N SER A 62 21.19 0.22 15.51
CA SER A 62 21.75 1.40 16.16
C SER A 62 23.25 1.17 16.40
N ILE A 63 24.07 2.19 16.24
CA ILE A 63 25.53 2.13 16.43
C ILE A 63 25.88 2.87 17.72
N ILE A 64 26.69 2.24 18.58
CA ILE A 64 27.16 2.79 19.84
C ILE A 64 28.69 2.74 19.92
N LYS A 65 29.29 3.68 20.65
CA LYS A 65 30.74 3.67 20.86
C LYS A 65 31.19 2.53 21.75
N LYS A 66 32.45 2.15 21.57
CA LYS A 66 33.14 1.12 22.35
C LYS A 66 33.03 1.31 23.87
N ASP A 67 33.06 2.55 24.34
CA ASP A 67 33.17 2.89 25.77
C ASP A 67 31.82 3.13 26.47
N ASP A 68 30.69 3.04 25.75
CA ASP A 68 29.36 3.30 26.31
C ASP A 68 28.70 2.05 26.93
N THR A 69 28.33 2.17 28.21
CA THR A 69 27.45 1.22 28.91
C THR A 69 26.01 1.33 28.40
N LEU A 70 25.27 0.20 28.43
CA LEU A 70 23.95 -0.12 27.82
C LEU A 70 22.79 0.92 27.91
N SER A 71 22.96 2.07 28.55
CA SER A 71 22.06 3.20 28.37
C SER A 71 22.18 3.72 26.93
N MET A 72 21.09 3.69 26.15
CA MET A 72 20.99 4.19 24.76
C MET A 72 21.27 5.70 24.57
N ILE A 73 21.97 6.34 25.52
CA ILE A 73 22.41 7.73 25.51
C ILE A 73 23.60 7.92 24.55
N GLY A 74 24.27 6.84 24.13
CA GLY A 74 25.44 6.82 23.23
C GLY A 74 25.17 6.42 21.77
N GLU A 75 23.94 6.56 21.25
CA GLU A 75 23.69 6.26 19.82
C GLU A 75 24.40 7.29 18.91
N ILE A 76 25.48 6.86 18.28
CA ILE A 76 26.30 7.69 17.38
C ILE A 76 25.93 7.54 15.91
N GLY A 77 25.05 6.60 15.56
CA GLY A 77 24.58 6.42 14.21
C GLY A 77 23.61 5.25 14.04
N LYS A 78 23.21 5.01 12.80
CA LYS A 78 22.38 3.88 12.38
C LYS A 78 22.91 3.31 11.08
N CYS A 79 22.81 2.00 10.91
CA CYS A 79 23.05 1.36 9.63
C CYS A 79 21.93 0.38 9.26
N ALA A 80 21.73 0.21 7.95
CA ALA A 80 20.81 -0.78 7.40
C ALA A 80 21.62 -1.98 6.88
N ILE A 81 21.24 -3.20 7.25
CA ILE A 81 21.88 -4.41 6.74
C ILE A 81 21.69 -4.48 5.22
N ILE A 82 22.77 -4.62 4.47
CA ILE A 82 22.73 -4.77 3.00
C ILE A 82 23.16 -6.18 2.56
N LYS A 83 23.86 -6.91 3.41
CA LYS A 83 24.23 -8.31 3.21
C LYS A 83 24.37 -9.01 4.55
N ILE A 84 23.96 -10.27 4.64
CA ILE A 84 24.19 -11.11 5.81
C ILE A 84 24.58 -12.51 5.35
N ASP A 85 25.77 -12.93 5.75
CA ASP A 85 26.31 -14.25 5.48
C ASP A 85 26.34 -15.05 6.81
N ASP A 86 26.83 -16.30 6.76
CA ASP A 86 26.84 -17.18 7.93
C ASP A 86 27.87 -16.75 8.99
N THR A 87 28.83 -15.89 8.62
CA THR A 87 29.95 -15.48 9.48
C THR A 87 30.06 -13.97 9.70
N SER A 88 29.43 -13.14 8.86
CA SER A 88 29.52 -11.68 8.97
C SER A 88 28.35 -10.99 8.27
N GLY A 89 28.09 -9.74 8.66
CA GLY A 89 27.09 -8.88 8.07
C GLY A 89 27.72 -7.62 7.52
N ILE A 90 27.18 -7.11 6.41
CA ILE A 90 27.55 -5.80 5.88
C ILE A 90 26.35 -4.88 6.09
N CYS A 91 26.59 -3.71 6.69
CA CYS A 91 25.58 -2.68 6.82
C CYS A 91 26.04 -1.35 6.22
N ASN A 92 25.13 -0.62 5.59
CA ASN A 92 25.37 0.73 5.06
C ASN A 92 24.92 1.77 6.08
N ILE A 93 25.78 2.74 6.39
CA ILE A 93 25.47 3.80 7.36
C ILE A 93 24.44 4.75 6.76
N ILE A 94 23.26 4.81 7.37
CA ILE A 94 22.16 5.68 6.93
C ILE A 94 22.09 6.97 7.74
N GLU A 95 22.66 6.98 8.95
CA GLU A 95 22.72 8.15 9.83
C GLU A 95 24.01 8.07 10.66
N SER A 96 24.72 9.19 10.80
CA SER A 96 25.91 9.31 11.64
C SER A 96 25.90 10.67 12.33
N LYS A 97 26.18 10.66 13.64
CA LYS A 97 26.32 11.84 14.51
C LYS A 97 27.77 12.02 14.97
N ALA A 98 28.59 10.99 14.81
CA ALA A 98 30.02 10.98 15.11
C ALA A 98 30.74 10.00 14.17
N GLU A 99 32.07 10.09 14.15
CA GLU A 99 32.93 9.12 13.46
C GLU A 99 32.69 7.70 14.00
N ILE A 100 32.45 6.75 13.08
CA ILE A 100 32.21 5.34 13.37
C ILE A 100 33.40 4.54 12.86
N GLY A 101 33.95 3.66 13.68
CA GLY A 101 35.15 2.91 13.32
C GLY A 101 35.15 1.47 13.83
N LYS A 102 36.27 0.80 13.56
CA LYS A 102 36.52 -0.55 14.04
C LYS A 102 36.53 -0.57 15.58
N GLY A 103 35.80 -1.52 16.17
CA GLY A 103 35.69 -1.69 17.62
C GLY A 103 34.48 -0.98 18.26
N ASP A 104 33.78 -0.12 17.53
CA ASP A 104 32.42 0.28 17.89
C ASP A 104 31.44 -0.89 17.70
N PHE A 105 30.21 -0.76 18.20
CA PHE A 105 29.23 -1.85 18.18
C PHE A 105 27.96 -1.47 17.42
N ALA A 106 27.48 -2.38 16.57
CA ALA A 106 26.10 -2.39 16.10
C ALA A 106 25.23 -3.17 17.09
N VAL A 107 24.11 -2.58 17.49
CA VAL A 107 23.21 -3.14 18.48
C VAL A 107 22.10 -3.91 17.77
N VAL A 108 22.09 -5.21 17.96
CA VAL A 108 21.08 -6.13 17.43
C VAL A 108 20.09 -6.47 18.55
N LYS A 109 18.81 -6.18 18.31
CA LYS A 109 17.73 -6.62 19.18
C LYS A 109 17.15 -7.91 18.62
N ILE A 110 17.39 -9.02 19.31
CA ILE A 110 16.81 -10.30 18.89
C ILE A 110 15.30 -10.22 19.10
N PRO A 111 14.47 -10.56 18.09
CA PRO A 111 13.03 -10.63 18.28
C PRO A 111 12.67 -11.69 19.31
N GLU A 112 11.77 -11.36 20.22
CA GLU A 112 11.21 -12.30 21.17
C GLU A 112 10.09 -13.11 20.52
N TYR A 113 10.16 -14.44 20.66
CA TYR A 113 9.17 -15.39 20.19
C TYR A 113 8.42 -15.95 21.39
N LYS A 114 7.09 -15.84 21.40
CA LYS A 114 6.25 -16.53 22.39
C LYS A 114 6.21 -18.03 22.10
N ASN A 115 6.38 -18.42 20.83
CA ASN A 115 6.51 -19.80 20.43
C ASN A 115 7.79 -20.03 19.60
N PRO A 116 8.88 -20.48 20.24
CA PRO A 116 10.17 -20.66 19.58
C PRO A 116 10.15 -21.62 18.38
N GLN A 117 9.20 -22.56 18.32
CA GLN A 117 9.07 -23.50 17.20
C GLN A 117 8.69 -22.79 15.89
N LEU A 118 8.13 -21.58 15.96
CA LEU A 118 7.75 -20.77 14.80
C LEU A 118 8.90 -19.89 14.28
N TYR A 119 10.05 -19.85 14.97
CA TYR A 119 11.20 -19.04 14.58
C TYR A 119 11.61 -19.23 13.11
N PRO A 120 11.87 -20.47 12.61
CA PRO A 120 12.38 -20.64 11.25
C PRO A 120 11.39 -20.15 10.19
N LEU A 121 10.09 -20.32 10.46
CA LEU A 121 9.02 -19.89 9.57
C LEU A 121 8.94 -18.37 9.47
N ILE A 122 8.88 -17.70 10.63
CA ILE A 122 8.69 -16.25 10.67
C ILE A 122 9.97 -15.53 10.23
N TYR A 123 11.15 -16.09 10.52
CA TYR A 123 12.41 -15.57 9.99
C TYR A 123 12.41 -15.57 8.45
N LYS A 124 12.06 -16.71 7.83
CA LYS A 124 11.98 -16.81 6.36
C LYS A 124 10.92 -15.89 5.78
N LEU A 125 9.75 -15.80 6.42
CA LEU A 125 8.68 -14.89 6.00
C LEU A 125 9.14 -13.43 6.01
N ASN A 126 9.88 -13.01 7.04
CA ASN A 126 10.45 -11.68 7.13
C ASN A 126 11.41 -11.38 5.98
N GLU A 127 12.33 -12.28 5.66
CA GLU A 127 13.27 -12.11 4.53
C GLU A 127 12.51 -11.87 3.21
N GLU A 128 11.48 -12.67 2.95
CA GLU A 128 10.68 -12.60 1.72
C GLU A 128 9.84 -11.33 1.60
N ILE A 129 9.37 -10.79 2.73
CA ILE A 129 8.59 -9.55 2.76
C ILE A 129 9.48 -8.35 2.43
N VAL A 130 10.73 -8.36 2.86
CA VAL A 130 11.60 -7.19 2.78
C VAL A 130 12.51 -7.19 1.56
N GLU A 131 12.80 -8.37 0.98
CA GLU A 131 13.66 -8.55 -0.21
C GLU A 131 13.24 -7.68 -1.41
N PRO A 132 11.95 -7.52 -1.76
CA PRO A 132 11.55 -6.73 -2.93
C PRO A 132 11.76 -5.22 -2.79
N PHE A 133 12.11 -4.73 -1.60
CA PHE A 133 12.21 -3.31 -1.29
C PHE A 133 13.64 -2.92 -0.95
N GLU A 134 13.98 -1.66 -1.23
CA GLU A 134 15.27 -1.08 -0.84
C GLU A 134 15.52 -1.19 0.67
N ASN A 135 16.74 -1.56 1.06
CA ASN A 135 17.13 -2.00 2.41
C ASN A 135 16.71 -1.06 3.56
N HIS A 136 16.51 0.22 3.32
CA HIS A 136 16.16 1.21 4.35
C HIS A 136 14.68 1.64 4.30
N LYS A 137 13.93 1.21 3.27
CA LYS A 137 12.53 1.58 3.09
C LYS A 137 11.65 0.82 4.08
N ARG A 138 10.80 1.56 4.80
CA ARG A 138 9.75 0.96 5.63
C ARG A 138 8.73 0.24 4.74
N VAL A 139 8.28 -0.92 5.20
CA VAL A 139 7.31 -1.76 4.49
C VAL A 139 6.06 -1.88 5.35
N LYS A 140 4.93 -1.42 4.83
CA LYS A 140 3.63 -1.56 5.49
C LYS A 140 3.00 -2.89 5.12
N VAL A 141 2.87 -3.78 6.10
CA VAL A 141 2.42 -5.16 5.93
C VAL A 141 1.06 -5.34 6.55
N TYR A 142 0.09 -5.78 5.75
CA TYR A 142 -1.21 -6.20 6.24
C TYR A 142 -1.20 -7.70 6.55
N VAL A 143 -1.49 -8.06 7.81
CA VAL A 143 -1.56 -9.47 8.24
C VAL A 143 -3.02 -9.91 8.33
N HIS A 144 -3.45 -10.67 7.34
CA HIS A 144 -4.77 -11.30 7.29
C HIS A 144 -4.82 -12.57 8.16
N ASN A 145 -5.96 -13.24 8.15
CA ASN A 145 -6.15 -14.49 8.87
C ASN A 145 -5.44 -15.66 8.19
N ILE A 146 -5.20 -16.68 9.00
CA ILE A 146 -4.75 -18.00 8.58
C ILE A 146 -5.91 -18.96 8.80
N TYR A 147 -6.20 -19.81 7.84
CA TYR A 147 -7.38 -20.67 7.87
C TYR A 147 -7.00 -22.15 7.91
N ASP A 148 -7.85 -23.01 8.48
CA ASP A 148 -7.73 -24.45 8.30
C ASP A 148 -8.14 -24.88 6.88
N ASP A 149 -8.04 -26.18 6.58
CA ASP A 149 -8.39 -26.77 5.28
C ASP A 149 -9.89 -26.71 4.95
N LYS A 150 -10.71 -26.31 5.92
CA LYS A 150 -12.16 -26.08 5.80
C LYS A 150 -12.51 -24.59 5.88
N SER A 151 -11.52 -23.70 5.80
CA SER A 151 -11.68 -22.25 5.83
C SER A 151 -12.26 -21.70 7.15
N ASN A 152 -12.05 -22.40 8.26
CA ASN A 152 -12.32 -21.90 9.62
C ASN A 152 -11.09 -21.20 10.20
N ILE A 153 -11.31 -20.36 11.21
CA ILE A 153 -10.25 -19.83 12.09
C ILE A 153 -10.28 -20.66 13.38
N THR A 154 -9.17 -21.32 13.69
CA THR A 154 -9.00 -22.09 14.91
C THR A 154 -8.12 -21.34 15.93
N ALA A 155 -7.97 -21.87 17.14
CA ALA A 155 -7.02 -21.32 18.10
C ALA A 155 -5.57 -21.43 17.59
N LEU A 156 -5.24 -22.42 16.75
CA LEU A 156 -3.95 -22.47 16.05
C LEU A 156 -3.81 -21.34 15.02
N SER A 157 -4.87 -21.05 14.25
CA SER A 157 -4.89 -19.94 13.30
C SER A 157 -4.55 -18.60 13.98
N GLU A 158 -5.20 -18.34 15.12
CA GLU A 158 -4.96 -17.12 15.90
C GLU A 158 -3.55 -17.10 16.46
N LEU A 159 -3.05 -18.22 17.02
CA LEU A 159 -1.69 -18.32 17.53
C LEU A 159 -0.64 -18.02 16.44
N LEU A 160 -0.77 -18.63 15.26
CA LEU A 160 0.14 -18.41 14.14
C LEU A 160 0.14 -16.94 13.71
N ARG A 161 -1.05 -16.36 13.57
CA ARG A 161 -1.22 -14.96 13.17
C ARG A 161 -0.64 -14.00 14.21
N ASP A 162 -0.95 -14.23 15.48
CA ASP A 162 -0.51 -13.37 16.58
C ASP A 162 1.00 -13.42 16.77
N GLU A 163 1.62 -14.58 16.56
CA GLU A 163 3.08 -14.69 16.61
C GLU A 163 3.76 -13.93 15.46
N ILE A 164 3.21 -14.02 14.24
CA ILE A 164 3.68 -13.23 13.09
C ILE A 164 3.59 -11.72 13.41
N ILE A 165 2.44 -11.26 13.90
CA ILE A 165 2.22 -9.86 14.28
C ILE A 165 3.19 -9.44 15.40
N ASN A 166 3.36 -10.28 16.41
CA ASN A 166 4.25 -10.02 17.55
C ASN A 166 5.70 -9.80 17.08
N VAL A 167 6.21 -10.63 16.18
CA VAL A 167 7.57 -10.50 15.66
C VAL A 167 7.69 -9.31 14.72
N PHE A 168 6.71 -9.09 13.84
CA PHE A 168 6.75 -7.96 12.90
C PHE A 168 6.76 -6.62 13.63
N ASN A 169 5.98 -6.47 14.71
CA ASN A 169 5.96 -5.25 15.53
C ASN A 169 7.29 -4.95 16.22
N GLN A 170 8.18 -5.93 16.37
CA GLN A 170 9.51 -5.74 16.95
C GLN A 170 10.54 -5.28 15.91
N LYS A 171 10.26 -5.41 14.61
CA LYS A 171 11.17 -5.03 13.52
C LYS A 171 10.92 -3.58 13.09
N LYS A 172 11.93 -2.71 13.25
CA LYS A 172 11.85 -1.27 12.92
C LYS A 172 11.44 -0.96 11.47
N ARG A 173 11.71 -1.90 10.53
CA ARG A 173 11.40 -1.74 9.10
C ARG A 173 9.94 -2.03 8.77
N LEU A 174 9.25 -2.81 9.60
CA LEU A 174 7.88 -3.25 9.33
C LEU A 174 6.87 -2.36 10.06
N ILE A 175 5.81 -1.99 9.36
CA ILE A 175 4.64 -1.33 9.93
C ILE A 175 3.46 -2.28 9.76
N VAL A 176 2.98 -2.85 10.86
CA VAL A 176 1.90 -3.86 10.82
C VAL A 176 0.53 -3.18 10.76
N ASP A 177 -0.32 -3.68 9.88
CA ASP A 177 -1.73 -3.31 9.74
C ASP A 177 -2.60 -4.57 9.79
N THR A 178 -3.77 -4.47 10.40
CA THR A 178 -4.71 -5.59 10.54
C THR A 178 -6.16 -5.23 10.21
N GLU A 179 -6.43 -3.98 9.85
CA GLU A 179 -7.80 -3.47 9.72
C GLU A 179 -8.11 -2.86 8.36
N SER A 180 -7.14 -2.17 7.74
CA SER A 180 -7.33 -1.39 6.52
C SER A 180 -7.88 -2.20 5.35
N LEU A 181 -7.53 -3.48 5.26
CA LEU A 181 -7.97 -4.39 4.21
C LEU A 181 -9.04 -5.42 4.62
N ASN A 182 -9.53 -5.38 5.87
CA ASN A 182 -10.37 -6.45 6.41
C ASN A 182 -11.72 -6.62 5.65
N LYS A 183 -12.24 -5.53 5.08
CA LYS A 183 -13.50 -5.55 4.30
C LYS A 183 -13.29 -5.80 2.80
N TYR A 184 -12.04 -5.92 2.37
CA TYR A 184 -11.65 -6.04 0.96
C TYR A 184 -11.00 -7.38 0.65
N LEU A 185 -10.58 -8.13 1.67
CA LEU A 185 -9.95 -9.43 1.55
C LEU A 185 -10.92 -10.59 1.76
N ASN A 186 -10.67 -11.66 1.04
CA ASN A 186 -11.39 -12.93 1.12
C ASN A 186 -10.41 -14.07 1.45
N TYR A 187 -10.91 -15.30 1.42
CA TYR A 187 -10.11 -16.50 1.64
C TYR A 187 -8.97 -16.63 0.62
N PRO A 188 -7.85 -17.29 0.98
CA PRO A 188 -6.69 -17.42 0.09
C PRO A 188 -7.00 -18.08 -1.26
N ASP A 189 -7.99 -18.98 -1.31
CA ASP A 189 -8.44 -19.64 -2.53
C ASP A 189 -9.14 -18.70 -3.52
N HIS A 190 -9.60 -17.53 -3.07
CA HIS A 190 -10.11 -16.48 -3.95
C HIS A 190 -8.99 -15.90 -4.82
N TYR A 191 -7.75 -15.80 -4.31
CA TYR A 191 -6.60 -15.19 -4.98
C TYR A 191 -5.61 -16.20 -5.55
N PHE A 192 -5.56 -17.42 -5.01
CA PHE A 192 -4.58 -18.45 -5.36
C PHE A 192 -5.26 -19.77 -5.71
N TYR A 193 -4.60 -20.55 -6.56
CA TYR A 193 -4.95 -21.95 -6.75
C TYR A 193 -4.27 -22.76 -5.64
N ILE A 194 -5.01 -23.09 -4.58
CA ILE A 194 -4.51 -23.78 -3.36
C ILE A 194 -3.70 -25.02 -3.73
N GLY A 195 -2.58 -25.23 -3.03
CA GLY A 195 -1.64 -26.32 -3.31
C GLY A 195 -0.70 -26.06 -4.48
N THR A 196 -0.87 -24.96 -5.24
CA THR A 196 0.00 -24.58 -6.36
C THR A 196 0.68 -23.24 -6.12
N THR A 197 1.69 -22.91 -6.92
CA THR A 197 2.34 -21.59 -6.92
C THR A 197 1.61 -20.55 -7.76
N LYS A 198 0.50 -20.91 -8.41
CA LYS A 198 -0.22 -20.03 -9.36
C LYS A 198 -1.23 -19.15 -8.63
N SER A 199 -1.28 -17.88 -9.04
CA SER A 199 -2.29 -16.92 -8.59
C SER A 199 -3.35 -16.65 -9.66
N LYS A 200 -4.53 -16.22 -9.22
CA LYS A 200 -5.65 -15.76 -10.05
C LYS A 200 -5.46 -14.27 -10.34
N LYS A 201 -4.73 -13.99 -11.42
CA LYS A 201 -4.22 -12.65 -11.75
C LYS A 201 -5.26 -11.54 -11.72
N GLU A 202 -6.48 -11.81 -12.17
CA GLU A 202 -7.58 -10.84 -12.15
C GLU A 202 -7.92 -10.37 -10.72
N THR A 203 -8.24 -11.31 -9.82
CA THR A 203 -8.56 -11.03 -8.41
C THR A 203 -7.39 -10.42 -7.66
N VAL A 204 -6.16 -10.86 -7.95
CA VAL A 204 -4.95 -10.29 -7.35
C VAL A 204 -4.72 -8.85 -7.81
N ASN A 205 -4.98 -8.53 -9.07
CA ASN A 205 -4.85 -7.16 -9.57
C ASN A 205 -5.89 -6.24 -8.92
N LYS A 206 -7.13 -6.71 -8.70
CA LYS A 206 -8.17 -5.95 -7.99
C LYS A 206 -7.70 -5.57 -6.58
N ILE A 207 -7.21 -6.53 -5.79
CA ILE A 207 -6.72 -6.22 -4.44
C ILE A 207 -5.45 -5.35 -4.45
N ARG A 208 -4.55 -5.50 -5.44
CA ARG A 208 -3.36 -4.64 -5.57
C ARG A 208 -3.73 -3.17 -5.77
N ASN A 209 -4.76 -2.88 -6.55
CA ASN A 209 -5.21 -1.50 -6.73
C ASN A 209 -5.73 -0.92 -5.40
N ILE A 210 -6.50 -1.70 -4.64
CA ILE A 210 -6.96 -1.29 -3.30
C ILE A 210 -5.76 -1.07 -2.37
N MET A 211 -4.75 -1.95 -2.41
CA MET A 211 -3.52 -1.80 -1.62
C MET A 211 -2.80 -0.48 -1.92
N GLN A 212 -2.81 0.01 -3.16
CA GLN A 212 -2.23 1.32 -3.50
C GLN A 212 -2.98 2.45 -2.80
N ASP A 213 -4.31 2.42 -2.82
CA ASP A 213 -5.17 3.44 -2.21
C ASP A 213 -5.01 3.49 -0.68
N VAL A 214 -4.96 2.32 -0.01
CA VAL A 214 -4.78 2.24 1.45
C VAL A 214 -3.31 2.22 1.89
N GLN A 215 -2.39 2.41 0.94
CA GLN A 215 -0.93 2.47 1.13
C GLN A 215 -0.35 1.22 1.83
N ILE A 216 -0.85 0.04 1.52
CA ILE A 216 -0.29 -1.25 1.97
C ILE A 216 0.70 -1.78 0.94
N ASP A 217 1.89 -2.21 1.40
CA ASP A 217 2.94 -2.74 0.54
C ASP A 217 2.78 -4.24 0.27
N ILE A 218 2.47 -5.02 1.31
CA ILE A 218 2.31 -6.47 1.24
C ILE A 218 1.07 -6.92 2.03
N VAL A 219 0.34 -7.88 1.50
CA VAL A 219 -0.64 -8.70 2.23
C VAL A 219 -0.05 -10.07 2.51
N VAL A 220 -0.15 -10.52 3.77
CA VAL A 220 0.15 -11.88 4.21
C VAL A 220 -1.15 -12.57 4.60
N MET A 221 -1.41 -13.76 4.05
CA MET A 221 -2.53 -14.62 4.43
C MET A 221 -2.10 -16.09 4.38
N GLY A 222 -2.86 -17.01 4.97
CA GLY A 222 -2.42 -18.40 4.97
C GLY A 222 -3.53 -19.44 5.07
N THR A 223 -3.18 -20.66 4.74
CA THR A 223 -3.98 -21.86 5.00
C THR A 223 -3.10 -22.92 5.63
N TYR A 224 -3.66 -23.80 6.45
CA TYR A 224 -2.95 -24.98 6.90
C TYR A 224 -3.83 -26.22 6.86
N LYS A 225 -3.17 -27.37 6.74
CA LYS A 225 -3.81 -28.68 6.81
C LYS A 225 -3.03 -29.60 7.73
N ILE A 226 -3.75 -30.37 8.52
CA ILE A 226 -3.16 -31.41 9.36
C ILE A 226 -3.06 -32.69 8.53
N GLU A 227 -1.84 -33.21 8.38
CA GLU A 227 -1.58 -34.49 7.72
C GLU A 227 -0.68 -35.34 8.62
N ASP A 228 -1.21 -36.48 9.05
CA ASP A 228 -0.58 -37.38 10.01
C ASP A 228 -0.13 -36.68 11.30
N LYS A 229 1.18 -36.53 11.49
CA LYS A 229 1.82 -35.89 12.65
C LYS A 229 2.30 -34.47 12.36
N ASN A 230 1.97 -33.92 11.19
CA ASN A 230 2.47 -32.61 10.78
C ASN A 230 1.34 -31.65 10.43
N ILE A 231 1.65 -30.36 10.54
CA ILE A 231 0.85 -29.26 10.03
C ILE A 231 1.56 -28.74 8.78
N LYS A 232 0.93 -28.90 7.62
CA LYS A 232 1.35 -28.26 6.38
C LYS A 232 0.77 -26.86 6.33
N LEU A 233 1.60 -25.84 6.49
CA LEU A 233 1.21 -24.44 6.48
C LEU A 233 1.68 -23.78 5.19
N GLU A 234 0.74 -23.19 4.47
CA GLU A 234 0.96 -22.40 3.27
C GLU A 234 0.72 -20.93 3.59
N LEU A 235 1.74 -20.10 3.42
CA LEU A 235 1.61 -18.64 3.49
C LEU A 235 1.67 -18.05 2.09
N TYR A 236 0.76 -17.12 1.84
CA TYR A 236 0.57 -16.44 0.57
C TYR A 236 0.88 -14.95 0.74
N LEU A 237 1.71 -14.45 -0.17
CA LEU A 237 2.14 -13.06 -0.22
C LEU A 237 1.60 -12.42 -1.48
N ILE A 238 0.89 -11.30 -1.31
CA ILE A 238 0.53 -10.41 -2.41
C ILE A 238 1.30 -9.11 -2.19
N ASN A 239 2.27 -8.83 -3.04
CA ASN A 239 2.96 -7.55 -3.08
C ASN A 239 2.15 -6.56 -3.92
N LYS A 240 2.15 -5.27 -3.55
CA LYS A 240 1.54 -4.20 -4.35
C LYS A 240 2.18 -4.06 -5.74
N ILE A 241 3.45 -4.44 -5.87
CA ILE A 241 4.20 -4.45 -7.12
C ILE A 241 3.75 -5.65 -7.96
N SER A 242 3.39 -5.41 -9.21
CA SER A 242 2.85 -6.44 -10.11
C SER A 242 3.83 -7.59 -10.34
N GLY A 243 3.31 -8.82 -10.35
CA GLY A 243 4.08 -10.03 -10.69
C GLY A 243 4.93 -10.62 -9.55
N LEU A 244 4.86 -10.07 -8.35
CA LEU A 244 5.63 -10.53 -7.18
C LEU A 244 4.76 -11.26 -6.14
N GLU A 245 3.75 -12.03 -6.60
CA GLU A 245 3.03 -12.92 -5.68
C GLU A 245 3.86 -14.16 -5.38
N LYS A 246 3.81 -14.62 -4.13
CA LYS A 246 4.59 -15.78 -3.69
C LYS A 246 3.78 -16.67 -2.78
N LYS A 247 3.98 -17.98 -2.92
CA LYS A 247 3.53 -19.00 -1.98
C LYS A 247 4.76 -19.53 -1.23
N MET A 248 4.62 -19.73 0.07
CA MET A 248 5.63 -20.31 0.94
C MET A 248 5.05 -21.53 1.65
N ASP A 249 5.75 -22.66 1.54
CA ASP A 249 5.38 -23.92 2.20
C ASP A 249 6.23 -24.14 3.46
N PHE A 250 5.56 -24.53 4.53
CA PHE A 250 6.18 -24.88 5.81
C PHE A 250 5.60 -26.16 6.37
N LEU A 251 6.43 -26.90 7.10
CA LEU A 251 6.05 -28.09 7.82
C LEU A 251 6.34 -27.88 9.30
N LEU A 252 5.30 -27.94 10.12
CA LEU A 252 5.40 -27.86 11.58
C LEU A 252 5.04 -29.22 12.18
N ASP A 253 5.67 -29.58 13.29
CA ASP A 253 5.26 -30.74 14.09
C ASP A 253 3.90 -30.44 14.74
N LEU A 254 2.96 -31.38 14.70
CA LEU A 254 1.66 -31.25 15.36
C LEU A 254 1.79 -31.32 16.90
N ASN A 255 2.90 -31.89 17.41
CA ASN A 255 3.17 -31.96 18.85
C ASN A 255 3.24 -30.55 19.46
N GLY A 256 2.40 -30.30 20.47
CA GLY A 256 2.25 -28.97 21.08
C GLY A 256 1.10 -28.13 20.52
N PHE A 257 0.59 -28.46 19.33
CA PHE A 257 -0.50 -27.72 18.67
C PHE A 257 -1.80 -28.53 18.51
N SER A 258 -1.77 -29.85 18.71
CA SER A 258 -2.89 -30.76 18.41
C SER A 258 -4.25 -30.34 18.98
N ASN A 259 -4.28 -29.87 20.24
CA ASN A 259 -5.54 -29.46 20.90
C ASN A 259 -6.10 -28.17 20.29
N ILE A 260 -5.24 -27.15 20.13
CA ILE A 260 -5.65 -25.84 19.63
C ILE A 260 -5.97 -25.85 18.12
N ALA A 261 -5.37 -26.77 17.37
CA ALA A 261 -5.63 -26.94 15.95
C ALA A 261 -7.05 -27.46 15.65
N LYS A 262 -7.71 -28.10 16.63
CA LYS A 262 -9.08 -28.62 16.52
C LYS A 262 -10.14 -27.67 17.07
N GLN A 263 -9.73 -26.67 17.85
CA GLN A 263 -10.64 -25.72 18.48
C GLN A 263 -11.01 -24.62 17.48
N ILE A 264 -12.19 -24.73 16.88
CA ILE A 264 -12.73 -23.69 15.99
C ILE A 264 -13.15 -22.48 16.83
N VAL A 265 -12.59 -21.31 16.52
CA VAL A 265 -12.91 -20.03 17.15
C VAL A 265 -13.92 -19.28 16.30
N VAL A 266 -13.69 -19.21 14.99
CA VAL A 266 -14.63 -18.63 14.03
C VAL A 266 -14.88 -19.65 12.92
N PRO A 267 -16.12 -20.16 12.76
CA PRO A 267 -16.43 -21.09 11.69
C PRO A 267 -16.40 -20.38 10.32
N TYR A 268 -16.26 -21.17 9.26
CA TYR A 268 -16.37 -20.69 7.89
C TYR A 268 -17.63 -19.85 7.69
N LYS A 269 -17.46 -18.72 7.03
CA LYS A 269 -18.56 -17.84 6.64
C LYS A 269 -18.25 -17.26 5.27
N LEU A 270 -19.22 -17.27 4.38
CA LEU A 270 -19.07 -16.63 3.08
C LEU A 270 -18.74 -15.14 3.26
N ILE A 271 -17.56 -14.73 2.82
CA ILE A 271 -17.12 -13.34 2.79
C ILE A 271 -17.59 -12.74 1.47
N LYS A 272 -18.45 -11.72 1.54
CA LYS A 272 -18.77 -10.88 0.37
C LYS A 272 -17.80 -9.71 0.35
N GLU A 273 -16.86 -9.73 -0.60
CA GLU A 273 -15.96 -8.61 -0.82
C GLU A 273 -16.75 -7.36 -1.21
N LYS A 274 -16.25 -6.21 -0.79
CA LYS A 274 -16.70 -4.94 -1.35
C LYS A 274 -16.07 -4.79 -2.73
N GLU A 275 -16.90 -4.82 -3.77
CA GLU A 275 -16.48 -4.53 -5.14
C GLU A 275 -16.29 -3.02 -5.34
N PHE A 276 -15.56 -2.61 -6.37
CA PHE A 276 -15.30 -1.20 -6.71
C PHE A 276 -15.60 -0.89 -8.19
N VAL A 277 -15.82 0.40 -8.45
CA VAL A 277 -15.87 1.00 -9.79
C VAL A 277 -14.77 2.04 -9.89
N ASN A 278 -14.05 2.02 -11.01
CA ASN A 278 -13.04 3.03 -11.34
C ASN A 278 -13.72 4.28 -11.90
N TYR A 279 -13.38 5.45 -11.36
CA TYR A 279 -13.88 6.73 -11.84
C TYR A 279 -12.75 7.49 -12.51
N SER A 280 -12.98 7.90 -13.75
CA SER A 280 -12.15 8.91 -14.43
C SER A 280 -12.97 10.19 -14.53
N ILE A 281 -12.56 11.23 -13.82
CA ILE A 281 -13.33 12.47 -13.65
C ILE A 281 -12.56 13.62 -14.28
N VAL A 282 -13.20 14.36 -15.18
CA VAL A 282 -12.68 15.60 -15.76
C VAL A 282 -13.69 16.69 -15.49
N TYR A 283 -13.23 17.86 -15.05
CA TYR A 283 -14.07 19.05 -15.07
C TYR A 283 -13.48 20.17 -15.92
N LYS A 284 -14.39 20.89 -16.57
CA LYS A 284 -14.14 22.05 -17.41
C LYS A 284 -14.98 23.20 -16.88
N GLN A 285 -14.49 24.41 -17.13
CA GLN A 285 -15.17 25.64 -16.77
C GLN A 285 -15.36 26.46 -18.05
N LYS A 286 -16.52 27.08 -18.16
CA LYS A 286 -16.81 28.09 -19.17
C LYS A 286 -16.95 29.45 -18.49
N ASP A 287 -15.97 30.29 -18.78
CA ASP A 287 -15.94 31.66 -18.34
C ASP A 287 -16.90 32.51 -19.20
N TYR A 288 -17.48 33.53 -18.58
CA TYR A 288 -18.33 34.50 -19.24
C TYR A 288 -17.64 35.87 -19.26
N PHE A 289 -17.54 36.45 -20.44
CA PHE A 289 -16.90 37.74 -20.69
C PHE A 289 -17.95 38.76 -21.15
N PRO A 290 -18.64 39.43 -20.21
CA PRO A 290 -19.68 40.39 -20.56
C PRO A 290 -19.07 41.63 -21.22
N SER A 291 -19.78 42.18 -22.20
CA SER A 291 -19.51 43.50 -22.77
C SER A 291 -19.66 44.60 -21.71
N LYS A 292 -19.14 45.81 -21.97
CA LYS A 292 -19.26 46.94 -21.03
C LYS A 292 -20.72 47.27 -20.68
N TYR A 293 -21.64 47.09 -21.62
CA TYR A 293 -23.07 47.31 -21.38
C TYR A 293 -23.65 46.22 -20.48
N GLU A 294 -23.35 44.94 -20.76
CA GLU A 294 -23.77 43.83 -19.91
C GLU A 294 -23.19 43.95 -18.49
N GLN A 295 -21.92 44.37 -18.34
CA GLN A 295 -21.32 44.63 -17.03
C GLN A 295 -22.13 45.66 -16.24
N TYR A 296 -22.53 46.77 -16.87
CA TYR A 296 -23.35 47.79 -16.23
C TYR A 296 -24.71 47.25 -15.78
N GLU A 297 -25.39 46.49 -16.65
CA GLU A 297 -26.69 45.88 -16.31
C GLU A 297 -26.55 44.85 -15.19
N ILE A 298 -25.50 44.03 -15.19
CA ILE A 298 -25.18 43.07 -14.11
C ILE A 298 -24.93 43.82 -12.81
N ILE A 299 -24.10 44.88 -12.82
CA ILE A 299 -23.81 45.68 -11.61
C ILE A 299 -25.10 46.24 -11.03
N LYS A 300 -25.95 46.83 -11.87
CA LYS A 300 -27.22 47.40 -11.47
C LYS A 300 -28.17 46.33 -10.90
N ALA A 301 -28.25 45.18 -11.55
CA ALA A 301 -29.11 44.07 -11.12
C ALA A 301 -28.67 43.48 -9.78
N GLU A 302 -27.37 43.18 -9.60
CA GLU A 302 -26.83 42.61 -8.36
C GLU A 302 -26.80 43.62 -7.21
N SER A 303 -26.58 44.91 -7.48
CA SER A 303 -26.63 45.97 -6.46
C SER A 303 -28.02 46.17 -5.86
N ASN A 304 -29.08 45.82 -6.60
CA ASN A 304 -30.44 45.81 -6.07
C ASN A 304 -30.72 44.61 -5.16
N LYS A 305 -29.92 43.53 -5.27
CA LYS A 305 -30.05 42.31 -4.48
C LYS A 305 -29.19 42.34 -3.22
N GLU A 306 -28.00 42.93 -3.28
CA GLU A 306 -27.01 42.86 -2.21
C GLU A 306 -26.33 44.21 -1.90
N LEU A 307 -26.42 44.64 -0.64
CA LEU A 307 -25.84 45.90 -0.15
C LEU A 307 -24.30 45.94 -0.24
N SER A 308 -23.62 44.85 0.11
CA SER A 308 -22.15 44.75 -0.02
C SER A 308 -21.69 44.85 -1.47
N PHE A 309 -22.44 44.24 -2.38
CA PHE A 309 -22.18 44.36 -3.82
C PHE A 309 -22.33 45.81 -4.28
N LYS A 310 -23.42 46.47 -3.90
CA LYS A 310 -23.67 47.88 -4.22
C LYS A 310 -22.53 48.79 -3.74
N TYR A 311 -22.09 48.61 -2.49
CA TYR A 311 -20.99 49.39 -1.91
C TYR A 311 -19.68 49.19 -2.69
N ASN A 312 -19.41 47.98 -3.15
CA ASN A 312 -18.19 47.64 -3.86
C ASN A 312 -18.15 48.15 -5.32
N PHE A 313 -19.27 48.05 -6.04
CA PHE A 313 -19.33 48.29 -7.49
C PHE A 313 -20.04 49.58 -7.93
N MET A 314 -21.13 49.99 -7.26
CA MET A 314 -21.84 51.24 -7.61
C MET A 314 -21.25 52.44 -6.88
N ASP A 315 -21.06 52.30 -5.57
CA ASP A 315 -20.50 53.37 -4.73
C ASP A 315 -18.96 53.32 -4.71
N GLY A 316 -18.40 52.12 -4.86
CA GLY A 316 -16.98 51.83 -4.99
C GLY A 316 -16.48 51.91 -6.43
N LYS A 317 -15.16 51.76 -6.62
CA LYS A 317 -14.50 51.83 -7.93
C LYS A 317 -14.11 50.46 -8.50
N LEU A 318 -14.62 49.37 -7.93
CA LEU A 318 -14.32 48.03 -8.43
C LEU A 318 -14.94 47.81 -9.81
N LYS A 319 -14.25 47.04 -10.63
CA LYS A 319 -14.66 46.66 -11.98
C LYS A 319 -14.43 45.17 -12.14
N PHE A 320 -15.09 44.55 -13.11
CA PHE A 320 -14.82 43.18 -13.48
C PHE A 320 -14.92 43.05 -15.00
N ASN A 321 -14.24 42.08 -15.57
CA ASN A 321 -14.29 41.76 -17.00
C ASN A 321 -14.60 40.28 -17.29
N ARG A 322 -14.61 39.43 -16.25
CA ARG A 322 -14.86 37.99 -16.34
C ARG A 322 -15.72 37.51 -15.18
N ILE A 323 -16.64 36.59 -15.46
CA ILE A 323 -17.34 35.78 -14.46
C ILE A 323 -16.92 34.33 -14.67
N SER A 324 -16.43 33.68 -13.63
CA SER A 324 -15.92 32.30 -13.70
C SER A 324 -16.47 31.47 -12.52
N PRO A 325 -16.58 30.14 -12.65
CA PRO A 325 -16.90 29.27 -11.52
C PRO A 325 -15.83 29.36 -10.41
N GLY A 326 -16.22 29.85 -9.23
CA GLY A 326 -15.46 29.82 -7.97
C GLY A 326 -16.07 28.85 -6.96
N ASP A 327 -15.41 28.68 -5.80
CA ASP A 327 -15.80 27.76 -4.71
C ASP A 327 -16.35 26.40 -5.21
N ILE A 328 -15.56 25.75 -6.08
CA ILE A 328 -15.97 24.53 -6.76
C ILE A 328 -15.90 23.36 -5.79
N THR A 329 -17.01 22.64 -5.68
CA THR A 329 -17.13 21.47 -4.81
C THR A 329 -17.65 20.30 -5.62
N ILE A 330 -16.87 19.21 -5.68
CA ILE A 330 -17.28 17.92 -6.26
C ILE A 330 -17.24 16.87 -5.14
N LYS A 331 -18.39 16.27 -4.84
CA LYS A 331 -18.54 15.25 -3.80
C LYS A 331 -19.14 13.96 -4.36
N ILE A 332 -18.58 12.83 -3.95
CA ILE A 332 -19.19 11.51 -4.14
C ILE A 332 -19.53 10.96 -2.76
N ASN A 333 -20.83 10.79 -2.50
CA ASN A 333 -21.40 10.56 -1.18
C ASN A 333 -20.96 11.66 -0.20
N THR A 334 -20.17 11.31 0.81
CA THR A 334 -19.63 12.22 1.82
C THR A 334 -18.20 12.66 1.52
N THR A 335 -17.56 12.10 0.49
CA THR A 335 -16.16 12.34 0.16
C THR A 335 -16.04 13.52 -0.81
N THR A 336 -15.39 14.59 -0.38
CA THR A 336 -15.01 15.72 -1.24
C THR A 336 -13.74 15.40 -2.02
N LEU A 337 -13.71 15.75 -3.31
CA LEU A 337 -12.54 15.60 -4.16
C LEU A 337 -11.73 16.89 -4.15
N ASN A 338 -10.71 16.96 -3.29
CA ASN A 338 -9.94 18.20 -3.10
C ASN A 338 -8.81 18.38 -4.13
N ASP A 339 -8.28 17.29 -4.69
CA ASP A 339 -7.09 17.32 -5.55
C ASP A 339 -7.42 17.38 -7.05
N ILE A 340 -8.70 17.53 -7.40
CA ILE A 340 -9.12 17.58 -8.80
C ILE A 340 -8.78 18.95 -9.40
N GLN A 341 -8.06 18.95 -10.52
CA GLN A 341 -7.66 20.16 -11.23
C GLN A 341 -8.40 20.31 -12.57
N LYS A 342 -8.57 21.57 -13.01
CA LYS A 342 -9.30 21.92 -14.23
C LYS A 342 -8.62 21.30 -15.43
N GLY A 343 -9.35 20.50 -16.20
CA GLY A 343 -8.87 19.88 -17.44
C GLY A 343 -8.08 18.59 -17.26
N ASP A 344 -7.65 18.26 -16.05
CA ASP A 344 -6.93 17.01 -15.77
C ASP A 344 -7.90 15.84 -15.53
N ILE A 345 -7.45 14.63 -15.87
CA ILE A 345 -8.17 13.40 -15.55
C ILE A 345 -7.80 12.99 -14.13
N TYR A 346 -8.79 13.05 -13.23
CA TYR A 346 -8.69 12.54 -11.88
C TYR A 346 -9.20 11.11 -11.80
N GLU A 347 -8.36 10.19 -11.34
CA GLU A 347 -8.70 8.77 -11.20
C GLU A 347 -8.88 8.38 -9.74
N LYS A 348 -9.98 7.67 -9.44
CA LYS A 348 -10.24 7.16 -8.09
C LYS A 348 -11.18 5.95 -8.09
N MET A 349 -10.99 5.05 -7.14
CA MET A 349 -11.91 3.93 -6.94
C MET A 349 -12.95 4.25 -5.86
N PHE A 350 -14.20 3.88 -6.13
CA PHE A 350 -15.28 3.91 -5.14
C PHE A 350 -15.97 2.56 -5.08
N GLU A 351 -16.36 2.14 -3.88
CA GLU A 351 -17.11 0.89 -3.67
C GLU A 351 -18.35 0.85 -4.57
N LYS A 352 -18.73 -0.30 -5.15
CA LYS A 352 -19.93 -0.43 -5.97
C LYS A 352 -21.21 -0.08 -5.22
N GLY A 353 -22.29 0.12 -5.98
CA GLY A 353 -23.62 0.40 -5.46
C GLY A 353 -24.06 1.83 -5.74
N MET A 354 -25.06 2.30 -4.99
CA MET A 354 -25.65 3.61 -5.20
C MET A 354 -24.72 4.71 -4.68
N LYS A 355 -24.40 5.67 -5.54
CA LYS A 355 -23.56 6.83 -5.22
C LYS A 355 -24.28 8.13 -5.51
N ARG A 356 -24.14 9.10 -4.62
CA ARG A 356 -24.65 10.46 -4.76
C ARG A 356 -23.52 11.36 -5.23
N LEU A 357 -23.55 11.79 -6.48
CA LEU A 357 -22.62 12.80 -7.00
C LEU A 357 -23.27 14.18 -6.83
N LEU A 358 -22.60 15.05 -6.08
CA LEU A 358 -22.97 16.46 -5.92
C LEU A 358 -21.86 17.32 -6.52
N VAL A 359 -22.23 18.21 -7.42
CA VAL A 359 -21.35 19.24 -7.98
C VAL A 359 -21.96 20.59 -7.69
N SER A 360 -21.15 21.52 -7.18
CA SER A 360 -21.57 22.91 -7.01
C SER A 360 -20.45 23.89 -7.29
N PHE A 361 -20.83 25.11 -7.62
CA PHE A 361 -19.92 26.25 -7.73
C PHE A 361 -20.67 27.55 -7.42
N VAL A 362 -19.89 28.60 -7.17
CA VAL A 362 -20.36 29.97 -6.95
C VAL A 362 -19.84 30.85 -8.08
N PRO A 363 -20.70 31.52 -8.87
CA PRO A 363 -20.22 32.45 -9.90
C PRO A 363 -19.44 33.60 -9.26
N THR A 364 -18.23 33.82 -9.73
CA THR A 364 -17.27 34.75 -9.10
C THR A 364 -16.76 35.75 -10.13
N LEU A 365 -16.73 37.03 -9.74
CA LEU A 365 -16.30 38.14 -10.56
C LEU A 365 -14.79 38.36 -10.47
N TYR A 366 -14.17 38.56 -11.63
CA TYR A 366 -12.73 38.80 -11.78
C TYR A 366 -12.46 40.08 -12.59
N ASP A 367 -11.38 40.79 -12.22
CA ASP A 367 -10.72 41.76 -13.10
C ASP A 367 -9.39 41.16 -13.54
N ASN A 368 -9.36 40.68 -14.78
CA ASN A 368 -8.32 39.82 -15.32
C ASN A 368 -8.22 38.55 -14.48
N ASP A 369 -7.11 38.36 -13.77
CA ASP A 369 -6.87 37.16 -12.94
C ASP A 369 -7.13 37.39 -11.45
N ASN A 370 -7.44 38.63 -11.05
CA ASN A 370 -7.74 38.93 -9.66
C ASN A 370 -9.21 38.64 -9.37
N GLU A 371 -9.45 37.78 -8.39
CA GLU A 371 -10.77 37.56 -7.82
C GLU A 371 -11.20 38.82 -7.04
N ILE A 372 -12.43 39.28 -7.28
CA ILE A 372 -12.93 40.52 -6.69
C ILE A 372 -14.14 40.28 -5.80
N PHE A 373 -15.08 39.45 -6.26
CA PHE A 373 -16.34 39.27 -5.54
C PHE A 373 -17.04 37.96 -5.93
N GLU A 374 -17.41 37.16 -4.94
CA GLU A 374 -18.27 35.98 -5.12
C GLU A 374 -19.74 36.39 -5.09
N LEU A 375 -20.52 36.02 -6.12
CA LEU A 375 -21.97 36.26 -6.09
C LEU A 375 -22.61 35.30 -5.10
N LYS A 376 -23.49 35.77 -4.20
CA LYS A 376 -24.16 34.93 -3.16
C LYS A 376 -25.23 33.97 -3.72
N ARG A 377 -24.91 33.23 -4.76
CA ARG A 377 -25.78 32.24 -5.41
C ARG A 377 -24.99 30.97 -5.70
N VAL A 378 -25.35 29.89 -5.02
CA VAL A 378 -24.76 28.57 -5.23
C VAL A 378 -25.49 27.84 -6.36
N ILE A 379 -24.77 27.52 -7.42
CA ILE A 379 -25.26 26.64 -8.49
C ILE A 379 -24.92 25.22 -8.10
N LYS A 380 -25.92 24.33 -8.03
CA LYS A 380 -25.74 22.94 -7.61
C LYS A 380 -26.49 21.97 -8.53
N LYS A 381 -25.87 20.82 -8.78
CA LYS A 381 -26.48 19.69 -9.46
C LYS A 381 -26.13 18.41 -8.74
N GLU A 382 -27.13 17.56 -8.62
CA GLU A 382 -27.02 16.30 -7.90
C GLU A 382 -27.59 15.17 -8.74
N VAL A 383 -26.86 14.06 -8.80
CA VAL A 383 -27.29 12.85 -9.52
C VAL A 383 -26.99 11.61 -8.68
N ILE A 384 -27.84 10.59 -8.83
CA ILE A 384 -27.65 9.27 -8.24
C ILE A 384 -27.12 8.35 -9.33
N LEU A 385 -26.00 7.68 -9.05
CA LEU A 385 -25.37 6.69 -9.91
C LEU A 385 -25.64 5.31 -9.32
N ASP A 386 -26.30 4.42 -10.06
CA ASP A 386 -26.36 3.00 -9.70
C ASP A 386 -25.22 2.27 -10.42
N LEU A 387 -24.23 1.82 -9.65
CA LEU A 387 -22.98 1.27 -10.16
C LEU A 387 -22.75 -0.18 -9.71
N LYS A 388 -23.84 -0.94 -9.53
CA LYS A 388 -23.75 -2.36 -9.13
C LYS A 388 -23.07 -3.22 -10.21
N ASP A 389 -23.36 -2.94 -11.46
CA ASP A 389 -22.93 -3.77 -12.60
C ASP A 389 -21.81 -3.11 -13.42
N GLU A 390 -21.29 -1.97 -12.97
CA GLU A 390 -20.25 -1.22 -13.68
C GLU A 390 -18.86 -1.53 -13.12
N GLU A 391 -17.86 -1.59 -13.98
CA GLU A 391 -16.44 -1.72 -13.58
C GLU A 391 -15.71 -0.39 -13.64
N SER A 392 -16.11 0.48 -14.57
CA SER A 392 -15.50 1.78 -14.79
C SER A 392 -16.48 2.79 -15.38
N ILE A 393 -16.35 4.05 -14.98
CA ILE A 393 -17.12 5.16 -15.52
C ILE A 393 -16.22 6.37 -15.80
N PHE A 394 -16.63 7.16 -16.79
CA PHE A 394 -16.06 8.47 -17.08
C PHE A 394 -17.09 9.56 -16.83
N LEU A 395 -16.69 10.58 -16.08
CA LEU A 395 -17.50 11.73 -15.71
C LEU A 395 -16.90 13.00 -16.34
N ASP A 396 -17.59 13.59 -17.32
CA ASP A 396 -17.27 14.92 -17.86
C ASP A 396 -18.21 15.95 -17.23
N ILE A 397 -17.64 16.86 -16.46
CA ILE A 397 -18.34 17.90 -15.72
C ILE A 397 -18.05 19.25 -16.39
N MET A 398 -19.06 19.95 -16.88
CA MET A 398 -18.91 21.31 -17.40
C MET A 398 -19.65 22.29 -16.49
N LEU A 399 -18.92 23.28 -15.98
CA LEU A 399 -19.44 24.36 -15.15
C LEU A 399 -19.56 25.62 -16.00
N ASP A 400 -20.78 26.13 -16.22
CA ASP A 400 -21.03 27.33 -17.03
C ASP A 400 -21.45 28.50 -16.14
N ALA A 401 -20.61 29.54 -16.07
CA ALA A 401 -20.86 30.76 -15.31
C ALA A 401 -21.49 31.90 -16.13
N THR A 402 -22.08 31.60 -17.30
CA THR A 402 -22.82 32.59 -18.10
C THR A 402 -23.94 33.20 -17.27
N TYR A 403 -23.90 34.53 -17.10
CA TYR A 403 -24.85 35.25 -16.25
C TYR A 403 -26.30 34.99 -16.67
N GLU A 404 -27.16 34.70 -15.70
CA GLU A 404 -28.57 34.26 -15.82
C GLU A 404 -28.80 32.91 -16.54
N LYS A 405 -27.74 32.24 -16.97
CA LYS A 405 -27.78 30.93 -17.66
C LYS A 405 -26.84 29.93 -17.00
N GLU A 406 -26.58 30.10 -15.71
CA GLU A 406 -25.62 29.29 -14.99
C GLU A 406 -26.15 27.87 -14.82
N HIS A 407 -25.34 26.90 -15.18
CA HIS A 407 -25.73 25.50 -15.07
C HIS A 407 -24.51 24.60 -14.95
N ILE A 408 -24.77 23.35 -14.59
CA ILE A 408 -23.79 22.28 -14.52
C ILE A 408 -24.25 21.21 -15.50
N ASP A 409 -23.41 20.90 -16.47
CA ASP A 409 -23.61 19.76 -17.37
C ASP A 409 -22.79 18.57 -16.88
N LEU A 410 -23.44 17.41 -16.79
CA LEU A 410 -22.84 16.16 -16.36
C LEU A 410 -23.05 15.15 -17.47
N LYS A 411 -21.97 14.63 -18.04
CA LYS A 411 -22.00 13.50 -18.97
C LYS A 411 -21.33 12.32 -18.32
N ILE A 412 -22.04 11.19 -18.32
CA ILE A 412 -21.60 9.96 -17.67
C ILE A 412 -21.58 8.89 -18.74
N THR A 413 -20.39 8.36 -19.01
CA THR A 413 -20.19 7.32 -20.00
C THR A 413 -19.56 6.11 -19.34
N LYS A 414 -19.96 4.91 -19.76
CA LYS A 414 -19.23 3.70 -19.43
C LYS A 414 -17.91 3.73 -20.20
N ASN A 415 -16.80 3.49 -19.53
CA ASN A 415 -15.54 3.31 -20.24
C ASN A 415 -15.60 1.95 -20.94
N ILE A 416 -15.92 1.94 -22.24
CA ILE A 416 -15.66 0.79 -23.09
C ILE A 416 -14.16 0.82 -23.35
N TYR A 417 -13.40 0.03 -22.62
CA TYR A 417 -12.04 -0.28 -23.02
C TYR A 417 -12.14 -1.08 -24.33
N ASP A 418 -12.07 -0.40 -25.47
CA ASP A 418 -11.50 -1.02 -26.65
C ASP A 418 -10.03 -1.25 -26.29
N GLU A 419 -9.74 -2.42 -25.71
CA GLU A 419 -8.40 -2.98 -25.85
C GLU A 419 -8.13 -2.97 -27.34
N LYS A 420 -7.32 -2.00 -27.79
CA LYS A 420 -6.60 -2.14 -29.04
C LYS A 420 -5.81 -3.42 -28.85
N PHE A 421 -6.35 -4.54 -29.34
CA PHE A 421 -5.58 -5.73 -29.61
C PHE A 421 -4.42 -5.24 -30.47
N VAL A 422 -3.27 -5.02 -29.83
CA VAL A 422 -2.00 -5.04 -30.53
C VAL A 422 -1.88 -6.50 -30.92
N ILE A 423 -2.52 -6.84 -32.05
CA ILE A 423 -2.21 -8.05 -32.79
C ILE A 423 -0.72 -7.92 -33.05
N LYS A 424 0.09 -8.64 -32.27
CA LYS A 424 1.49 -8.87 -32.60
C LYS A 424 1.49 -9.27 -34.07
N PRO A 425 2.27 -8.61 -34.94
CA PRO A 425 2.23 -8.91 -36.35
C PRO A 425 2.53 -10.39 -36.52
N ILE A 426 1.51 -11.12 -36.96
CA ILE A 426 1.71 -12.44 -37.52
C ILE A 426 2.60 -12.16 -38.74
N MET A 427 3.82 -12.70 -38.74
CA MET A 427 4.62 -12.78 -39.96
C MET A 427 3.81 -13.65 -40.93
N ASN A 428 2.92 -13.01 -41.68
CA ASN A 428 2.25 -13.61 -42.80
C ASN A 428 3.30 -13.69 -43.91
N GLU A 429 3.83 -14.90 -44.14
CA GLU A 429 4.49 -15.23 -45.39
C GLU A 429 3.55 -14.85 -46.53
N PHE A 430 4.02 -13.94 -47.37
CA PHE A 430 3.32 -13.50 -48.57
C PHE A 430 3.13 -14.68 -49.52
N ILE A 431 1.91 -15.23 -49.57
CA ILE A 431 1.46 -16.00 -50.73
C ILE A 431 0.59 -15.08 -51.60
N LYS A 432 1.23 -14.57 -52.65
CA LYS A 432 0.62 -13.76 -53.70
C LYS A 432 -0.38 -14.61 -54.50
N LYS A 433 -1.66 -14.27 -54.51
CA LYS A 433 -2.62 -14.69 -55.55
C LYS A 433 -3.50 -13.52 -55.99
N GLN A 434 -3.67 -13.44 -57.31
CA GLN A 434 -4.12 -12.29 -58.09
C GLN A 434 -5.61 -11.93 -57.90
N ARG A 435 -5.91 -10.65 -58.20
CA ARG A 435 -7.26 -10.11 -58.40
C ARG A 435 -8.01 -10.87 -59.50
N ILE A 436 -9.30 -11.04 -59.27
CA ILE A 436 -10.30 -11.08 -60.33
C ILE A 436 -11.24 -9.90 -60.06
N ASP A 437 -11.27 -8.95 -60.99
CA ASP A 437 -12.27 -7.87 -61.02
C ASP A 437 -13.60 -8.44 -61.52
N VAL A 438 -14.71 -8.08 -60.89
CA VAL A 438 -16.05 -8.23 -61.49
C VAL A 438 -16.87 -6.99 -61.19
N TYR A 439 -17.48 -6.45 -62.26
CA TYR A 439 -18.20 -5.19 -62.33
C TYR A 439 -19.65 -5.29 -61.82
N ARG A 440 -20.18 -4.13 -61.44
CA ARG A 440 -21.53 -3.80 -60.95
C ARG A 440 -22.69 -4.44 -61.71
N ASP A 441 -23.73 -4.81 -60.96
CA ASP A 441 -25.01 -4.07 -60.90
C ASP A 441 -25.47 -3.94 -59.45
#